data_AF-A0A644WWA9-F1
#
_entry.id   AF-A0A644WWA9-F1
#
_cell.length_a   1.000
_cell.length_b   1.000
_cell.length_c   1.000
_cell.angle_alpha   90.00
_cell.angle_beta   90.00
_cell.angle_gamma   90.00
#
_symmetry.space_group_name_H-M   'P 1'
#
loop_
_entity.id
_entity.type
_entity.pdbx_description
1 polymer ?
#
loop_
_entity_poly.entity_id
_entity_poly.type
_entity_poly.pdbx_seq_one_letter_code
_entity_poly.pdbx_strand_id
1 'polypeptide(L)'
;MARFTQYIGLSPAAYEFLSKHDHKERGTWHMTDGIAFEEVSGRIYEVTVQKAMEDGYIAPMDNIQTFVEIEQVTPWSSGPMIHTCLMQLPGGQRCYEWKEEEIHYD
;
A
#
# COMPACT_ATOMS: atom_id res chain seq x y z
N MET A 1 17.79 18.16 16.97
CA MET A 1 17.58 17.01 16.06
C MET A 1 16.77 17.51 14.89
N ALA A 2 17.27 17.37 13.67
CA ALA A 2 16.45 17.63 12.49
C ALA A 2 15.31 16.62 12.48
N ARG A 3 14.08 17.11 12.35
CA ARG A 3 12.90 16.26 12.16
C ARG A 3 12.93 15.86 10.70
N PHE A 4 13.23 14.60 10.41
CA PHE A 4 13.12 14.06 9.05
C PHE A 4 11.72 13.48 8.90
N THR A 5 11.14 13.58 7.71
CA THR A 5 9.95 12.80 7.37
C THR A 5 10.33 11.33 7.40
N GLN A 6 9.55 10.52 8.11
CA GLN A 6 9.73 9.08 8.09
C GLN A 6 8.65 8.46 7.20
N TYR A 7 9.06 7.79 6.13
CA TYR A 7 8.15 6.94 5.38
C TYR A 7 7.95 5.62 6.13
N ILE A 8 6.71 5.36 6.55
CA ILE A 8 6.31 4.10 7.21
C ILE A 8 5.84 3.09 6.17
N GLY A 9 5.10 3.57 5.17
CA GLY A 9 4.65 2.78 4.05
C GLY A 9 3.42 1.93 4.35
N LEU A 10 3.35 0.76 3.72
CA LEU A 10 2.18 -0.11 3.75
C LEU A 10 1.90 -0.71 5.13
N SER A 11 0.61 -0.93 5.42
CA SER A 11 0.20 -1.64 6.63
C SER A 11 0.70 -3.09 6.61
N PRO A 12 0.86 -3.74 7.78
CA PRO A 12 1.22 -5.16 7.84
C PRO A 12 0.26 -6.05 7.03
N ALA A 13 -1.03 -5.73 7.01
CA ALA A 13 -2.03 -6.46 6.24
C ALA A 13 -1.83 -6.32 4.72
N ALA A 14 -1.40 -5.14 4.25
CA ALA A 14 -1.07 -4.93 2.84
C ALA A 14 0.18 -5.72 2.43
N TYR A 15 1.22 -5.74 3.28
CA TYR A 15 2.40 -6.57 3.04
C TYR A 15 2.06 -8.06 3.03
N GLU A 16 1.21 -8.50 3.96
CA GLU A 16 0.76 -9.89 4.02
C GLU A 16 0.01 -10.26 2.73
N PHE A 17 -0.88 -9.39 2.24
CA PHE A 17 -1.56 -9.56 0.96
C PHE A 17 -0.54 -9.69 -0.19
N LEU A 18 0.38 -8.75 -0.35
CA LEU A 18 1.39 -8.80 -1.41
C LEU A 18 2.27 -10.06 -1.32
N SER A 19 2.61 -10.52 -0.11
CA SER A 19 3.44 -11.73 0.06
C SER A 19 2.71 -13.04 -0.26
N LYS A 20 1.38 -13.08 -0.09
CA LYS A 20 0.55 -14.26 -0.39
C LYS A 20 0.19 -14.39 -1.87
N HIS A 21 0.32 -13.30 -2.62
CA HIS A 21 -0.02 -13.26 -4.03
C HIS A 21 1.22 -13.06 -4.89
N ASP A 22 1.23 -13.66 -6.07
CA ASP A 22 2.27 -13.34 -7.05
C ASP A 22 2.08 -11.87 -7.48
N HIS A 23 3.10 -11.05 -7.22
CA HIS A 23 3.04 -9.63 -7.52
C HIS A 23 4.31 -9.17 -8.23
N LYS A 24 4.13 -8.17 -9.08
CA LYS A 24 5.19 -7.51 -9.82
C LYS A 24 5.09 -6.01 -9.62
N GLU A 25 6.18 -5.38 -9.20
CA GLU A 25 6.30 -3.93 -9.24
C GLU A 25 6.38 -3.46 -10.70
N ARG A 26 5.45 -2.61 -11.09
CA ARG A 26 5.37 -2.03 -12.45
C ARG A 26 6.08 -0.70 -12.57
N GLY A 27 6.23 0.03 -11.46
CA GLY A 27 6.94 1.29 -11.41
C GLY A 27 6.62 2.06 -10.14
N THR A 28 7.17 3.26 -10.06
CA THR A 28 6.93 4.22 -9.00
C THR A 28 6.21 5.45 -9.55
N TRP A 29 5.50 6.17 -8.68
CA TRP A 29 4.85 7.42 -9.02
C TRP A 29 5.07 8.44 -7.91
N HIS A 30 5.06 9.72 -8.27
CA HIS A 30 5.14 10.81 -7.30
C HIS A 30 3.85 10.85 -6.48
N MET A 31 3.94 10.57 -5.17
CA MET A 31 2.77 10.46 -4.30
C MET A 31 2.49 11.77 -3.56
N THR A 32 3.50 12.30 -2.87
CA THR A 32 3.38 13.49 -2.03
C THR A 32 4.75 14.10 -1.75
N ASP A 33 4.77 15.27 -1.12
CA ASP A 33 6.00 15.94 -0.67
C ASP A 33 6.16 15.83 0.86
N GLY A 34 7.33 15.40 1.30
CA GLY A 34 7.74 15.35 2.72
C GLY A 34 8.19 16.70 3.28
N ILE A 35 8.89 16.66 4.43
CA ILE A 35 9.53 17.82 5.02
C ILE A 35 10.54 18.39 4.03
N ALA A 36 10.55 19.72 3.92
CA ALA A 36 11.47 20.46 3.06
C ALA A 36 11.30 20.11 1.56
N PHE A 37 10.09 19.73 1.14
CA PHE A 37 9.75 19.43 -0.26
C PHE A 37 10.55 18.23 -0.82
N GLU A 38 10.87 17.27 0.05
CA GLU A 38 11.40 15.97 -0.37
C GLU A 38 10.36 15.18 -1.14
N GLU A 39 10.72 14.67 -2.30
CA GLU A 39 9.82 13.84 -3.09
C GLU A 39 9.61 12.48 -2.42
N VAL A 40 8.34 12.12 -2.16
CA VAL A 40 7.98 10.79 -1.65
C VAL A 40 7.21 10.05 -2.74
N SER A 41 7.79 8.94 -3.20
CA SER A 41 7.20 8.11 -4.25
C SER A 41 6.45 6.91 -3.68
N GLY A 42 5.29 6.59 -4.27
CA GLY A 42 4.58 5.33 -4.04
C GLY A 42 4.91 4.31 -5.13
N ARG A 43 4.59 3.04 -4.90
CA ARG A 43 4.76 1.95 -5.87
C ARG A 43 3.46 1.54 -6.54
N ILE A 44 3.57 1.00 -7.75
CA ILE A 44 2.49 0.41 -8.52
C ILE A 44 2.76 -1.09 -8.63
N TYR A 45 1.77 -1.90 -8.24
CA TYR A 45 1.83 -3.35 -8.24
C TYR A 45 0.82 -3.92 -9.22
N GLU A 46 1.22 -4.94 -9.98
CA GLU A 46 0.30 -5.89 -10.57
C GLU A 46 0.30 -7.15 -9.74
N VAL A 47 -0.87 -7.57 -9.30
CA VAL A 47 -1.06 -8.70 -8.39
C VAL A 47 -1.98 -9.71 -9.05
N THR A 48 -1.52 -10.95 -9.14
CA THR A 48 -2.32 -12.07 -9.64
C THR A 48 -3.11 -12.67 -8.49
N VAL A 49 -4.41 -12.39 -8.45
CA VAL A 49 -5.30 -12.89 -7.40
C VAL A 49 -5.88 -14.23 -7.84
N GLN A 50 -5.44 -15.31 -7.18
CA GLN A 50 -6.03 -16.64 -7.35
C GLN A 50 -7.39 -16.67 -6.66
N LYS A 51 -8.47 -16.77 -7.44
CA LYS A 51 -9.81 -16.95 -6.88
C LYS A 51 -10.02 -18.43 -6.58
N ALA A 52 -10.06 -18.79 -5.30
CA ALA A 52 -10.52 -20.11 -4.91
C ALA A 52 -12.01 -20.24 -5.32
N MET A 53 -12.32 -21.11 -6.28
CA MET A 53 -13.70 -21.54 -6.50
C MET A 53 -14.01 -22.69 -5.53
N GLU A 54 -15.08 -22.53 -4.76
CA GLU A 54 -15.78 -23.61 -4.05
C GLU A 54 -16.33 -24.61 -5.08
N ASP A 55 -15.50 -25.46 -5.69
CA ASP A 55 -15.88 -26.78 -6.25
C ASP A 55 -14.76 -27.42 -7.11
N GLY A 56 -13.59 -27.66 -6.52
CA GLY A 56 -12.69 -28.76 -6.92
C GLY A 56 -12.10 -28.79 -8.34
N TYR A 57 -12.39 -27.84 -9.22
CA TYR A 57 -11.84 -27.75 -10.57
C TYR A 57 -11.02 -26.46 -10.71
N ILE A 58 -9.70 -26.60 -10.69
CA ILE A 58 -8.76 -25.49 -10.89
C ILE A 58 -8.75 -25.15 -12.38
N ALA A 59 -9.61 -24.24 -12.80
CA ALA A 59 -9.33 -23.39 -13.94
C ALA A 59 -8.68 -22.11 -13.40
N PRO A 60 -7.39 -21.84 -13.65
CA PRO A 60 -6.75 -20.62 -13.18
C PRO A 60 -7.26 -19.47 -14.04
N MET A 61 -8.39 -18.88 -13.68
CA MET A 61 -8.66 -17.51 -14.09
C MET A 61 -7.84 -16.61 -13.18
N ASP A 62 -6.56 -16.48 -13.54
CA ASP A 62 -5.66 -15.49 -12.97
C ASP A 62 -6.26 -14.10 -13.18
N ASN A 63 -6.83 -13.52 -12.12
CA ASN A 63 -7.34 -12.16 -12.19
C ASN A 63 -6.21 -11.21 -11.82
N ILE A 64 -5.58 -10.63 -12.84
CA ILE A 64 -4.53 -9.63 -12.66
C ILE A 64 -5.21 -8.32 -12.26
N GLN A 65 -4.89 -7.85 -11.06
CA GLN A 65 -5.39 -6.59 -10.52
C GLN A 65 -4.22 -5.64 -10.31
N THR A 66 -4.44 -4.36 -10.64
CA THR A 66 -3.44 -3.32 -10.42
C THR A 66 -3.74 -2.61 -9.12
N PHE A 67 -2.73 -2.49 -8.26
CA PHE A 67 -2.78 -1.73 -7.02
C PHE A 67 -1.75 -0.62 -7.06
N VAL A 68 -2.05 0.50 -6.43
CA VAL A 68 -1.11 1.61 -6.27
C VAL A 68 -1.05 2.02 -4.81
N GLU A 69 0.15 2.25 -4.30
CA GLU A 69 0.33 2.83 -2.98
C GLU A 69 -0.06 4.29 -3.00
N ILE A 70 -0.91 4.69 -2.07
CA ILE A 70 -1.36 6.06 -1.90
C ILE A 70 -1.16 6.50 -0.45
N GLU A 71 -1.01 7.81 -0.24
CA GLU A 71 -0.98 8.39 1.10
C GLU A 71 -2.32 8.17 1.79
N GLN A 72 -2.27 7.67 3.02
CA GLN A 72 -3.44 7.51 3.87
C GLN A 72 -3.45 8.57 4.99
N VAL A 73 -2.38 8.64 5.79
CA VAL A 73 -2.32 9.49 6.98
C VAL A 73 -0.89 9.88 7.33
N THR A 74 -0.73 11.13 7.78
CA THR A 74 0.55 11.71 8.16
C THR A 74 0.46 12.37 9.55
N PRO A 75 0.85 11.68 10.65
CA PRO A 75 0.90 12.25 12.01
C PRO A 75 1.94 13.38 12.11
N TRP A 76 1.70 14.38 12.98
CA TRP A 76 2.51 15.61 13.02
C TRP A 76 3.18 15.91 14.38
N SER A 77 2.97 15.09 15.41
CA SER A 77 3.36 15.41 16.79
C SER A 77 4.86 15.23 17.08
N SER A 78 5.46 14.11 16.66
CA SER A 78 6.86 13.73 16.88
C SER A 78 7.76 13.96 15.65
N GLY A 79 7.14 14.03 14.48
CA GLY A 79 7.72 14.19 13.15
C GLY A 79 6.70 13.68 12.11
N PRO A 80 6.70 14.16 10.86
CA PRO A 80 5.79 13.66 9.84
C PRO A 80 6.11 12.22 9.49
N MET A 81 5.15 11.33 9.72
CA MET A 81 5.26 9.91 9.42
C MET A 81 4.26 9.55 8.31
N ILE A 82 4.73 9.20 7.12
CA ILE A 82 3.84 8.95 5.98
C ILE A 82 3.43 7.48 5.97
N HIS A 83 2.16 7.23 6.25
CA HIS A 83 1.54 5.92 6.15
C HIS A 83 0.78 5.80 4.84
N THR A 84 0.90 4.64 4.17
CA THR A 84 0.27 4.40 2.89
C THR A 84 -0.65 3.19 2.92
N CYS A 85 -1.64 3.16 2.04
CA CYS A 85 -2.49 2.01 1.78
C CYS A 85 -2.48 1.63 0.30
N LEU A 86 -3.02 0.46 -0.03
CA LEU A 86 -3.18 0.03 -1.42
C LEU A 86 -4.52 0.51 -1.97
N MET A 87 -4.51 1.12 -3.15
CA MET A 87 -5.71 1.45 -3.89
C MET A 87 -5.81 0.58 -5.14
N GLN A 88 -6.93 -0.12 -5.31
CA GLN A 88 -7.19 -0.96 -6.47
C GLN A 88 -7.62 -0.10 -7.67
N LEU A 89 -6.96 -0.28 -8.81
CA LEU A 89 -7.30 0.36 -10.09
C LEU A 89 -8.09 -0.61 -11.00
N PRO A 90 -8.97 -0.10 -11.89
CA PRO A 90 -9.38 1.30 -12.03
C PRO A 90 -10.45 1.75 -11.01
N GLY A 91 -10.86 0.88 -10.07
CA GLY A 91 -11.99 1.13 -9.18
C GLY A 91 -11.79 2.24 -8.14
N GLY A 92 -10.54 2.62 -7.85
CA GLY A 92 -10.21 3.63 -6.83
C GLY A 92 -10.50 3.17 -5.41
N GLN A 93 -10.78 1.88 -5.19
CA GLN A 93 -11.12 1.35 -3.88
C GLN A 93 -9.85 1.24 -3.03
N ARG A 94 -9.85 1.92 -1.87
CA ARG A 94 -8.79 1.80 -0.87
C ARG A 94 -8.95 0.50 -0.10
N CYS A 95 -7.83 -0.18 0.12
CA CYS A 95 -7.74 -1.47 0.76
C CYS A 95 -6.56 -1.47 1.74
N TYR A 96 -6.66 -2.28 2.79
CA TYR A 96 -5.59 -2.48 3.76
C TYR A 96 -5.09 -1.18 4.41
N GLU A 97 -6.03 -0.31 4.75
CA GLU A 97 -5.75 0.93 5.48
C GLU A 97 -5.22 0.63 6.89
N TRP A 98 -4.27 1.45 7.35
CA TRP A 98 -3.83 1.50 8.73
C TRP A 98 -5.00 1.83 9.66
N LYS A 99 -5.14 1.09 10.76
CA LYS A 99 -6.10 1.41 11.81
C LYS A 99 -5.51 2.44 12.76
N GLU A 100 -6.36 3.27 13.37
CA GLU A 100 -5.92 4.27 14.35
C GLU A 100 -5.12 3.65 15.51
N GLU A 101 -5.52 2.45 15.93
CA GLU A 101 -4.81 1.65 16.93
C GLU A 101 -3.36 1.39 16.49
N GLU A 102 -3.14 1.01 15.24
CA GLU A 102 -1.80 0.69 14.71
C GLU A 102 -0.91 1.92 14.54
N ILE A 103 -1.49 3.13 14.49
CA ILE A 103 -0.79 4.40 14.30
C ILE A 103 -0.38 5.02 15.64
N HIS A 104 -1.13 4.76 16.72
CA HIS A 104 -0.97 5.44 18.01
C HIS A 104 -0.37 4.58 19.13
N TYR A 105 -0.04 3.30 18.87
CA TYR A 105 0.76 2.48 19.77
C TYR A 105 2.25 2.61 19.43
N ASP A 106 2.94 3.50 20.16
CA ASP A 106 4.40 3.48 20.39
C ASP A 106 4.76 2.48 21.50
#